data_AF-A0A9D6RTP8-F1
#
_entry.id   AF-A0A9D6RTP8-F1
#
_cell.length_a   1.000
_cell.length_b   1.000
_cell.length_c   1.000
_cell.angle_alpha   90.00
_cell.angle_beta   90.00
_cell.angle_gamma   90.00
#
_symmetry.space_group_name_H-M   'P 1'
#
loop_
_entity.id
_entity.type
_entity.pdbx_description
1 polymer ?
#
loop_
_entity_poly.entity_id
_entity_poly.type
_entity_poly.pdbx_seq_one_letter_code
_entity_poly.pdbx_strand_id
1 'polypeptide(L)'
;MLRSPRLYIIVASLVLLALLATALARVLFTFEPIRVGATAYNAHFSQTDSTPRITATGTTVRQGRTLATSTDLWRATLVRPGDVVRVSFPDLPEYEGRYGGLYIVEDAMNRRFRRTIDLYLNSYREATTFGRVDALIERLDPRTLPEEFRNDPVNLEAMRKGQEHYRRFLRALGRSAP
;
A
#
# COMPACT_ATOMS: atom_id res chain seq x y z
N MET A 1 30.94 18.72 -43.67
CA MET A 1 30.25 17.50 -43.17
C MET A 1 28.81 17.86 -42.79
N LEU A 2 27.88 17.92 -43.76
CA LEU A 2 26.47 18.20 -43.47
C LEU A 2 25.77 16.88 -43.07
N ARG A 3 25.32 16.77 -41.81
CA ARG A 3 24.43 15.68 -41.39
C ARG A 3 23.07 15.86 -42.08
N SER A 4 22.52 14.80 -42.66
CA SER A 4 21.28 14.88 -43.42
C SER A 4 20.09 15.27 -42.52
N PRO A 5 19.18 16.17 -42.96
CA PRO A 5 18.00 16.56 -42.18
C PRO A 5 17.08 15.38 -41.83
N ARG A 6 17.14 14.31 -42.64
CA ARG A 6 16.46 13.03 -42.37
C ARG A 6 16.92 12.38 -41.07
N LEU A 7 18.21 12.46 -40.74
CA LEU A 7 18.74 11.90 -39.49
C LEU A 7 18.16 12.63 -38.28
N TYR A 8 18.05 13.96 -38.33
CA TYR A 8 17.46 14.75 -37.24
C TYR A 8 15.98 14.42 -37.03
N ILE A 9 15.22 14.27 -38.11
CA ILE A 9 13.80 13.88 -38.03
C ILE A 9 13.65 12.48 -37.41
N ILE A 10 14.46 11.52 -37.84
CA ILE A 10 14.43 10.15 -37.29
C ILE A 10 14.76 10.19 -35.79
N VAL A 11 15.83 10.88 -35.39
CA VAL A 11 16.23 10.99 -33.98
C VAL A 11 15.15 11.68 -33.16
N ALA A 12 14.59 12.80 -33.64
CA ALA A 12 13.52 13.52 -32.95
C ALA A 12 12.25 12.66 -32.77
N SER A 13 11.87 11.90 -33.80
CA SER A 13 10.73 10.97 -33.73
C SER A 13 10.96 9.84 -32.72
N LEU A 14 12.17 9.28 -32.66
CA LEU A 14 12.52 8.25 -31.67
C LEU A 14 12.49 8.80 -30.24
N VAL A 15 13.00 10.02 -30.02
CA VAL A 15 12.94 10.69 -28.71
C VAL A 15 11.49 10.93 -28.31
N LEU A 16 10.66 11.46 -29.21
CA LEU A 16 9.24 11.68 -28.93
C LEU A 16 8.51 10.36 -28.60
N LEU A 17 8.78 9.29 -29.35
CA LEU A 17 8.20 7.98 -29.09
C LEU A 17 8.61 7.45 -27.71
N ALA A 18 9.87 7.60 -27.30
CA ALA A 18 10.34 7.20 -25.97
C ALA A 18 9.67 8.00 -24.85
N LEU A 19 9.48 9.31 -25.03
CA LEU A 19 8.78 10.17 -24.07
C LEU A 19 7.30 9.77 -23.94
N LEU A 20 6.62 9.52 -25.07
CA LEU A 20 5.23 9.08 -25.08
C LEU A 20 5.05 7.70 -24.43
N ALA A 21 5.93 6.74 -24.72
CA ALA A 21 5.92 5.43 -24.09
C ALA A 21 6.10 5.53 -22.57
N THR A 22 7.00 6.42 -22.12
CA THR A 22 7.23 6.68 -20.69
C THR A 22 6.00 7.30 -20.02
N ALA A 23 5.37 8.29 -20.67
CA ALA A 23 4.16 8.94 -20.15
C ALA A 23 2.99 7.95 -20.06
N LEU A 24 2.79 7.12 -21.09
CA LEU A 24 1.77 6.09 -21.11
C LEU A 24 1.98 5.07 -19.98
N ALA A 25 3.23 4.62 -19.77
CA ALA A 25 3.55 3.71 -18.68
C ALA A 25 3.19 4.29 -17.30
N ARG A 26 3.42 5.59 -17.06
CA ARG A 26 3.00 6.23 -15.81
C ARG A 26 1.48 6.20 -15.62
N VAL A 27 0.73 6.58 -16.65
CA VAL A 27 -0.74 6.58 -16.59
C VAL A 27 -1.31 5.17 -16.35
N LEU A 28 -0.69 4.15 -16.93
CA LEU A 28 -1.19 2.78 -16.84
C LEU A 28 -0.75 2.02 -15.59
N PHE A 29 0.40 2.34 -15.00
CA PHE A 29 1.04 1.49 -14.00
C PHE A 29 1.42 2.18 -12.68
N THR A 30 1.28 3.51 -12.56
CA THR A 30 1.62 4.21 -11.31
C THR A 30 0.38 4.80 -10.65
N PHE A 31 0.27 4.60 -9.33
CA PHE A 31 -0.74 5.27 -8.51
C PHE A 31 -0.08 6.45 -7.82
N GLU A 32 -0.71 7.62 -7.85
CA GLU A 32 -0.17 8.78 -7.15
C GLU A 32 -0.15 8.53 -5.63
N PRO A 33 0.97 8.84 -4.94
CA PRO A 33 1.03 8.73 -3.49
C PRO A 33 0.00 9.64 -2.83
N ILE A 34 -0.65 9.14 -1.79
CA ILE A 34 -1.60 9.93 -0.98
C ILE A 34 -1.05 10.18 0.41
N ARG A 35 -1.22 11.42 0.89
CA ARG A 35 -0.89 11.78 2.27
C ARG A 35 -1.96 11.25 3.23
N VAL A 36 -1.51 10.61 4.29
CA VAL A 36 -2.30 9.99 5.36
C VAL A 36 -1.63 10.23 6.71
N GLY A 37 -2.41 10.19 7.78
CA GLY A 37 -1.84 10.06 9.12
C GLY A 37 -1.41 8.62 9.37
N ALA A 38 -0.27 8.41 10.00
CA ALA A 38 0.24 7.10 10.39
C ALA A 38 0.33 6.99 11.92
N THR A 39 -0.10 5.84 12.44
CA THR A 39 0.11 5.40 13.82
C THR A 39 0.69 4.00 13.82
N ALA A 40 0.95 3.43 15.01
CA ALA A 40 1.28 2.03 15.15
C ALA A 40 0.47 1.35 16.25
N TYR A 41 0.22 0.05 16.06
CA TYR A 41 -0.47 -0.80 17.02
C TYR A 41 0.28 -2.11 17.27
N ASN A 42 -0.08 -2.77 18.37
CA ASN A 42 0.44 -4.07 18.75
C ASN A 42 -0.71 -5.00 19.15
N ALA A 43 -0.55 -6.31 18.93
CA ALA A 43 -1.51 -7.34 19.30
C ALA A 43 -1.42 -7.73 20.79
N HIS A 44 -1.39 -6.75 21.69
CA HIS A 44 -1.26 -7.04 23.12
C HIS A 44 -2.57 -7.62 23.67
N PHE A 45 -2.50 -8.80 24.30
CA PHE A 45 -3.63 -9.57 24.81
C PHE A 45 -4.54 -8.80 25.78
N SER A 46 -4.04 -7.77 26.46
CA SER A 46 -4.82 -6.98 27.41
C SER A 46 -5.77 -5.96 26.75
N GLN A 47 -5.83 -5.88 25.40
CA GLN A 47 -6.64 -4.88 24.69
C GLN A 47 -7.60 -5.46 23.62
N THR A 48 -7.70 -6.79 23.47
CA THR A 48 -8.59 -7.43 22.46
C THR A 48 -9.09 -8.79 22.94
N ASP A 49 -10.22 -9.26 22.40
CA ASP A 49 -10.84 -10.56 22.68
C ASP A 49 -9.97 -11.75 22.22
N SER A 50 -10.54 -12.97 22.25
CA SER A 50 -9.86 -14.28 22.16
C SER A 50 -8.89 -14.52 20.99
N THR A 51 -8.77 -13.62 20.01
CA THR A 51 -7.86 -13.76 18.86
C THR A 51 -7.13 -12.46 18.49
N PRO A 52 -6.25 -11.90 19.35
CA PRO A 52 -5.63 -10.58 19.15
C PRO A 52 -4.67 -10.50 17.95
N ARG A 53 -4.32 -11.65 17.36
CA ARG A 53 -3.36 -11.76 16.25
C ARG A 53 -4.02 -11.95 14.89
N ILE A 54 -5.34 -11.95 14.81
CA ILE A 54 -6.07 -12.17 13.55
C ILE A 54 -6.56 -10.83 13.01
N THR A 55 -6.22 -10.55 11.75
CA THR A 55 -6.60 -9.32 11.05
C THR A 55 -8.06 -9.36 10.57
N ALA A 56 -8.61 -8.22 10.17
CA ALA A 56 -9.93 -8.17 9.52
C ALA A 56 -10.08 -9.10 8.29
N THR A 57 -8.99 -9.37 7.58
CA THR A 57 -8.98 -10.28 6.41
C THR A 57 -8.79 -11.75 6.78
N GLY A 58 -8.58 -12.08 8.06
CA GLY A 58 -8.42 -13.46 8.53
C GLY A 58 -7.01 -14.02 8.33
N THR A 59 -6.00 -13.14 8.28
CA THR A 59 -4.57 -13.50 8.30
C THR A 59 -3.97 -13.26 9.69
N THR A 60 -2.77 -13.76 9.92
CA THR A 60 -2.02 -13.46 11.15
C THR A 60 -1.20 -12.19 10.98
N VAL A 61 -1.27 -11.29 11.96
CA VAL A 61 -0.46 -10.07 12.00
C VAL A 61 1.05 -10.38 11.86
N ARG A 62 1.78 -9.56 11.10
CA ARG A 62 3.24 -9.67 10.90
C ARG A 62 3.86 -8.29 10.72
N GLN A 63 4.86 -7.95 11.54
CA GLN A 63 5.58 -6.68 11.43
C GLN A 63 6.32 -6.61 10.09
N GLY A 64 6.35 -5.42 9.48
CA GLY A 64 6.91 -5.21 8.14
C GLY A 64 6.05 -5.78 7.01
N ARG A 65 4.78 -6.11 7.28
CA ARG A 65 3.83 -6.60 6.28
C ARG A 65 2.41 -6.11 6.55
N THR A 66 1.91 -6.30 7.77
CA THR A 66 0.52 -6.01 8.10
C THR A 66 0.27 -4.53 8.31
N LEU A 67 -0.69 -4.00 7.54
CA LEU A 67 -1.17 -2.62 7.66
C LEU A 67 -2.68 -2.59 7.90
N ALA A 68 -3.08 -1.88 8.95
CA ALA A 68 -4.46 -1.48 9.15
C ALA A 68 -4.71 -0.15 8.44
N THR A 69 -5.88 -0.01 7.81
CA THR A 69 -6.24 1.25 7.13
C THR A 69 -7.67 1.66 7.45
N SER A 70 -7.94 2.96 7.40
CA SER A 70 -9.28 3.48 7.63
C SER A 70 -10.22 3.12 6.47
N THR A 71 -11.42 2.67 6.80
CA THR A 71 -12.37 2.13 5.79
C THR A 71 -12.90 3.17 4.78
N ASP A 72 -12.69 4.47 5.00
CA ASP A 72 -12.95 5.51 3.99
C ASP A 72 -12.01 5.39 2.78
N LEU A 73 -10.76 4.97 3.00
CA LEU A 73 -9.80 4.70 1.92
C LEU A 73 -10.29 3.57 1.00
N TRP A 74 -10.95 2.55 1.59
CA TRP A 74 -11.55 1.44 0.86
C TRP A 74 -12.74 1.90 0.02
N ARG A 75 -13.63 2.71 0.61
CA ARG A 75 -14.83 3.23 -0.09
C ARG A 75 -14.47 4.15 -1.26
N ALA A 76 -13.37 4.90 -1.12
CA ALA A 76 -12.83 5.77 -2.16
C ALA A 76 -11.98 5.01 -3.19
N THR A 77 -11.77 3.70 -3.02
CA THR A 77 -10.96 2.82 -3.89
C THR A 77 -9.48 3.22 -4.02
N LEU A 78 -9.02 4.13 -3.15
CA LEU A 78 -7.63 4.59 -3.09
C LEU A 78 -6.70 3.45 -2.65
N VAL A 79 -7.17 2.66 -1.70
CA VAL A 79 -6.48 1.48 -1.16
C VAL A 79 -7.53 0.47 -0.75
N ARG A 80 -7.28 -0.82 -1.00
CA ARG A 80 -8.24 -1.90 -0.74
C ARG A 80 -7.58 -3.00 0.09
N PRO A 81 -8.33 -3.76 0.89
CA PRO A 81 -7.84 -5.01 1.47
C PRO A 81 -7.17 -5.88 0.40
N GLY A 82 -5.95 -6.34 0.69
CA GLY A 82 -5.10 -7.12 -0.19
C GLY A 82 -4.23 -6.32 -1.17
N ASP A 83 -4.42 -4.99 -1.28
CA ASP A 83 -3.50 -4.15 -2.03
C ASP A 83 -2.14 -4.12 -1.32
N VAL A 84 -1.07 -4.13 -2.13
CA VAL A 84 0.29 -3.87 -1.65
C VAL A 84 0.55 -2.37 -1.77
N VAL A 85 1.07 -1.78 -0.69
CA VAL A 85 1.40 -0.36 -0.62
C VAL A 85 2.85 -0.15 -0.21
N ARG A 86 3.49 0.85 -0.79
CA ARG A 86 4.70 1.45 -0.23
C ARG A 86 4.30 2.51 0.77
N VAL A 87 4.77 2.37 2.01
CA VAL A 87 4.67 3.38 3.06
C VAL A 87 6.00 4.14 3.10
N SER A 88 5.94 5.47 3.09
CA SER A 88 7.12 6.33 3.17
C SER A 88 6.90 7.52 4.10
N PHE A 89 7.98 7.96 4.74
CA PHE A 89 8.07 9.05 5.70
C PHE A 89 9.14 10.06 5.25
N PRO A 90 8.89 10.81 4.15
CA PRO A 90 9.90 11.67 3.53
C PRO A 90 10.44 12.76 4.47
N ASP A 91 9.59 13.23 5.39
CA ASP A 91 9.91 14.29 6.34
C ASP A 91 10.57 13.75 7.63
N LEU A 92 10.71 12.42 7.78
CA LEU A 92 11.21 11.74 8.99
C LEU A 92 12.17 10.59 8.61
N PRO A 93 13.46 10.86 8.35
CA PRO A 93 14.42 9.85 7.90
C PRO A 93 14.57 8.66 8.85
N GLU A 94 14.48 8.88 10.16
CA GLU A 94 14.51 7.81 11.17
C GLU A 94 13.30 6.87 11.05
N TYR A 95 12.13 7.41 10.67
CA TYR A 95 10.94 6.60 10.42
C TYR A 95 11.05 5.90 9.08
N GLU A 96 11.57 6.56 8.05
CA GLU A 96 11.77 5.94 6.73
C GLU A 96 12.64 4.69 6.83
N GLY A 97 13.80 4.80 7.50
CA GLY A 97 14.73 3.67 7.63
C GLY A 97 14.21 2.51 8.49
N ARG A 98 13.20 2.74 9.34
CA ARG A 98 12.73 1.77 10.34
C ARG A 98 11.34 1.22 10.06
N TYR A 99 10.47 2.03 9.46
CA TYR A 99 9.06 1.75 9.22
C TYR A 99 8.65 1.94 7.76
N GLY A 100 9.45 2.62 6.95
CA GLY A 100 9.25 2.69 5.51
C GLY A 100 9.39 1.31 4.87
N GLY A 101 8.63 1.06 3.80
CA GLY A 101 8.70 -0.22 3.09
C GLY A 101 7.38 -0.68 2.50
N LEU A 102 7.34 -1.96 2.13
CA LEU A 102 6.18 -2.59 1.52
C LEU A 102 5.28 -3.23 2.57
N TYR A 103 3.98 -2.97 2.46
CA TYR A 103 2.95 -3.52 3.34
C TYR A 103 1.78 -4.05 2.52
N ILE A 104 1.01 -4.93 3.13
CA ILE A 104 -0.26 -5.45 2.63
C ILE A 104 -1.37 -4.89 3.52
N VAL A 105 -2.41 -4.35 2.89
CA VAL A 105 -3.61 -3.92 3.62
C VAL A 105 -4.38 -5.15 4.07
N GLU A 106 -4.27 -5.51 5.33
CA GLU A 106 -4.86 -6.75 5.87
C GLU A 106 -5.89 -6.49 6.95
N ASP A 107 -5.90 -5.29 7.53
CA ASP A 107 -6.68 -4.99 8.71
C ASP A 107 -7.45 -3.66 8.59
N ALA A 108 -8.48 -3.50 9.39
CA ALA A 108 -9.42 -2.38 9.33
C ALA A 108 -9.34 -1.54 10.60
N MET A 109 -9.16 -0.23 10.45
CA MET A 109 -9.32 0.68 11.57
C MET A 109 -10.81 0.93 11.86
N ASN A 110 -11.11 1.32 13.10
CA ASN A 110 -12.44 1.78 13.49
C ASN A 110 -12.96 2.89 12.56
N ARG A 111 -14.27 2.86 12.27
CA ARG A 111 -14.94 3.81 11.36
C ARG A 111 -14.84 5.28 11.76
N ARG A 112 -14.41 5.64 12.97
CA ARG A 112 -14.14 7.03 13.35
C ARG A 112 -12.90 7.61 12.67
N PHE A 113 -11.92 6.77 12.32
CA PHE A 113 -10.70 7.21 11.66
C PHE A 113 -10.94 7.51 10.19
N ARG A 114 -10.20 8.49 9.67
CA ARG A 114 -10.26 8.97 8.29
C ARG A 114 -8.84 9.19 7.78
N ARG A 115 -8.59 8.85 6.51
CA ARG A 115 -7.29 9.00 5.84
C ARG A 115 -6.11 8.63 6.74
N THR A 116 -6.21 7.50 7.43
CA THR A 116 -5.23 7.07 8.43
C THR A 116 -4.84 5.62 8.17
N ILE A 117 -3.56 5.32 8.42
CA ILE A 117 -2.99 3.98 8.44
C ILE A 117 -2.45 3.68 9.83
N ASP A 118 -2.34 2.40 10.15
CA ASP A 118 -1.85 1.93 11.44
C ASP A 118 -0.94 0.71 11.22
N LEU A 119 0.35 0.88 11.52
CA LEU A 119 1.39 -0.11 11.26
C LEU A 119 1.41 -1.13 12.40
N TYR A 120 1.36 -2.42 12.06
CA TYR A 120 1.52 -3.45 13.07
C TYR A 120 2.98 -3.59 13.49
N LEU A 121 3.26 -3.47 14.79
CA LEU A 121 4.57 -3.65 15.40
C LEU A 121 4.50 -4.74 16.48
N ASN A 122 5.55 -5.55 16.60
CA ASN A 122 5.65 -6.62 17.59
C ASN A 122 5.89 -6.10 19.01
N SER A 123 6.53 -4.93 19.14
CA SER A 123 6.85 -4.33 20.44
C SER A 123 5.77 -3.34 20.84
N TYR A 124 5.13 -3.59 21.99
CA TYR A 124 4.18 -2.64 22.59
C TYR A 124 4.84 -1.28 22.85
N ARG A 125 6.04 -1.28 23.42
CA ARG A 125 6.80 -0.05 23.68
C ARG A 125 6.98 0.73 22.39
N GLU A 126 7.41 0.05 21.33
CA GLU A 126 7.62 0.67 20.03
C GLU A 126 6.35 1.29 19.46
N ALA A 127 5.23 0.55 19.47
CA ALA A 127 3.93 1.03 19.03
C ALA A 127 3.49 2.27 19.81
N THR A 128 3.65 2.28 21.13
CA THR A 128 3.29 3.45 21.96
C THR A 128 4.20 4.65 21.74
N THR A 129 5.49 4.43 21.45
CA THR A 129 6.45 5.52 21.19
C THR A 129 6.36 6.09 19.77
N PHE A 130 5.72 5.37 18.83
CA PHE A 130 5.57 5.81 17.44
C PHE A 130 4.77 7.12 17.32
N GLY A 131 3.79 7.36 18.21
CA GLY A 131 2.97 8.56 18.15
C GLY A 131 2.08 8.64 16.90
N ARG A 132 1.78 9.86 16.44
CA ARG A 132 1.03 10.10 15.19
C ARG A 132 1.85 11.04 14.31
N VAL A 133 2.15 10.60 13.11
CA VAL A 133 2.96 11.34 12.14
C VAL A 133 2.28 11.34 10.76
N ASP A 134 2.76 12.18 9.85
CA ASP A 134 2.35 12.12 8.45
C ASP A 134 3.16 11.05 7.70
N ALA A 135 2.50 10.37 6.78
CA ALA A 135 3.12 9.44 5.85
C ALA A 135 2.53 9.59 4.44
N LEU A 136 3.25 9.09 3.46
CA LEU A 136 2.75 8.84 2.11
C LEU A 136 2.50 7.34 1.95
N ILE A 137 1.38 7.00 1.33
CA ILE A 137 1.14 5.65 0.83
C ILE A 137 0.94 5.65 -0.67
N GLU A 138 1.60 4.72 -1.34
CA GLU A 138 1.52 4.51 -2.77
C GLU A 138 1.06 3.07 -3.00
N ARG A 139 -0.12 2.88 -3.63
CA ARG A 139 -0.52 1.54 -4.07
C ARG A 139 0.40 1.10 -5.19
N LEU A 140 0.78 -0.17 -5.21
CA LEU A 140 1.64 -0.72 -6.24
C LEU A 140 0.89 -1.70 -7.14
N ASP A 141 1.27 -1.74 -8.41
CA ASP A 141 0.85 -2.81 -9.32
C ASP A 141 1.55 -4.12 -8.90
N PRO A 142 0.82 -5.23 -8.71
CA PRO A 142 1.42 -6.53 -8.37
C PRO A 142 2.55 -6.97 -9.31
N ARG A 143 2.53 -6.52 -10.58
CA ARG A 143 3.55 -6.83 -11.59
C ARG A 143 4.88 -6.13 -11.34
N THR A 144 4.87 -4.99 -10.63
CA THR A 144 6.07 -4.19 -10.33
C THR A 144 6.68 -4.52 -8.98
N LEU A 145 6.12 -5.48 -8.23
CA LEU A 145 6.63 -5.87 -6.92
C LEU A 145 7.97 -6.61 -7.06
N PRO A 146 8.86 -6.49 -6.06
CA PRO A 146 10.05 -7.33 -5.95
C PRO A 146 9.67 -8.80 -6.01
N GLU A 147 10.46 -9.60 -6.73
CA GLU A 147 10.14 -11.01 -6.98
C GLU A 147 10.00 -11.81 -5.68
N GLU A 148 10.89 -11.58 -4.73
CA GLU A 148 10.84 -12.17 -3.39
C GLU A 148 9.52 -11.88 -2.65
N PHE A 149 9.01 -10.65 -2.75
CA PHE A 149 7.77 -10.26 -2.11
C PHE A 149 6.57 -10.89 -2.79
N ARG A 150 6.57 -10.88 -4.14
CA ARG A 150 5.50 -11.40 -4.99
C ARG A 150 5.39 -12.92 -4.92
N ASN A 151 6.51 -13.63 -4.76
CA ASN A 151 6.54 -15.09 -4.77
C ASN A 151 6.45 -15.70 -3.37
N ASP A 152 6.52 -14.90 -2.29
CA ASP A 152 6.28 -15.39 -0.92
C ASP A 152 4.83 -15.92 -0.80
N PRO A 153 4.64 -17.23 -0.52
CA PRO A 153 3.31 -17.83 -0.40
C PRO A 153 2.43 -17.17 0.67
N VAL A 154 3.04 -16.65 1.74
CA VAL A 154 2.33 -15.95 2.83
C VAL A 154 1.79 -14.62 2.34
N ASN A 155 2.56 -13.89 1.53
CA ASN A 155 2.11 -12.63 0.93
C ASN A 155 1.00 -12.88 -0.09
N LEU A 156 1.16 -13.88 -0.95
CA LEU A 156 0.15 -14.28 -1.93
C LEU A 156 -1.19 -14.62 -1.26
N GLU A 157 -1.15 -15.41 -0.19
CA GLU A 157 -2.35 -15.78 0.56
C GLU A 157 -3.01 -14.57 1.22
N ALA A 158 -2.22 -13.64 1.77
CA ALA A 158 -2.75 -12.43 2.36
C ALA A 158 -3.39 -11.49 1.34
N MET A 159 -2.77 -11.31 0.17
CA MET A 159 -3.34 -10.56 -0.95
C MET A 159 -4.67 -11.18 -1.39
N ARG A 160 -4.73 -12.51 -1.53
CA ARG A 160 -5.95 -13.26 -1.91
C ARG A 160 -7.07 -13.07 -0.90
N LYS A 161 -6.80 -13.31 0.39
CA LYS A 161 -7.76 -13.12 1.49
C LYS A 161 -8.25 -11.68 1.58
N GLY A 162 -7.35 -10.72 1.38
CA GLY A 162 -7.68 -9.31 1.28
C GLY A 162 -8.70 -9.03 0.17
N GLN A 163 -8.44 -9.49 -1.05
CA GLN A 163 -9.36 -9.31 -2.17
C GLN A 163 -10.74 -9.94 -1.91
N GLU A 164 -10.78 -11.12 -1.30
CA GLU A 164 -12.03 -11.77 -0.90
C GLU A 164 -12.80 -10.97 0.15
N HIS A 165 -12.10 -10.46 1.17
CA HIS A 165 -12.67 -9.60 2.18
C HIS A 165 -13.24 -8.32 1.56
N TYR A 166 -12.51 -7.68 0.63
CA TYR A 166 -12.98 -6.47 -0.04
C TYR A 166 -14.25 -6.72 -0.86
N ARG A 167 -14.34 -7.86 -1.57
CA ARG A 167 -15.58 -8.25 -2.27
C ARG A 167 -16.76 -8.39 -1.31
N ARG A 168 -16.56 -8.99 -0.13
CA ARG A 168 -17.62 -9.09 0.90
C ARG A 168 -18.00 -7.71 1.43
N PHE A 169 -17.02 -6.85 1.67
CA PHE A 169 -17.22 -5.47 2.11
C PHE A 169 -18.07 -4.68 1.10
N LEU A 170 -17.79 -4.78 -0.20
CA LEU A 170 -18.58 -4.10 -1.23
C LEU A 170 -20.01 -4.63 -1.32
N ARG A 171 -20.21 -5.94 -1.24
CA ARG A 171 -21.55 -6.56 -1.18
C ARG A 171 -22.36 -6.04 0.00
N ALA A 172 -21.74 -5.92 1.18
CA ALA A 172 -22.39 -5.36 2.37
C ALA A 172 -22.79 -3.88 2.22
N LEU A 173 -22.16 -3.15 1.29
CA LEU A 173 -22.52 -1.78 0.93
C LEU A 173 -23.53 -1.69 -0.23
N GLY A 174 -24.05 -2.83 -0.71
CA GLY A 174 -24.93 -2.87 -1.89
C GLY A 174 -24.21 -2.49 -3.19
N ARG A 175 -22.88 -2.58 -3.23
CA ARG A 175 -22.06 -2.27 -4.40
C ARG A 175 -21.60 -3.56 -5.07
N SER A 176 -21.69 -3.62 -6.39
CA SER A 176 -21.02 -4.64 -7.19
C SER A 176 -19.50 -4.49 -7.06
N ALA A 177 -18.78 -5.59 -6.92
CA ALA A 177 -17.32 -5.55 -7.04
C ALA A 177 -16.95 -5.18 -8.50
N PRO A 178 -16.02 -4.24 -8.72
CA PRO A 178 -15.43 -4.04 -10.04
C PRO A 178 -14.56 -5.24 -10.43
#